data_AF-A0A5C6PK71-F1
#
_entry.id   AF-A0A5C6PK71-F1
#
_cell.length_a   1.000
_cell.length_b   1.000
_cell.length_c   1.000
_cell.angle_alpha   90.00
_cell.angle_beta   90.00
_cell.angle_gamma   90.00
#
_symmetry.space_group_name_H-M   'P 1'
#
loop_
_entity.id
_entity.type
_entity.pdbx_description
1 polymer ?
#
loop_
_entity_poly.entity_id
_entity_poly.type
_entity_poly.pdbx_seq_one_letter_code
_entity_poly.pdbx_strand_id
1 'polypeptide(L)'
;MVLPDTQTFHDIRRQIQNMERQLESSERIAAGELQDVDRQTEVLTADQGRLARLKQEKQLELDKLQKQLGSYRSSLETYKDALNTQRRNLESAKETLENMRKKRDEAETMRNVGLGLMVIPVAGWIVGPVVAIVGAIDMDQASDAVDTARREVDSCESQVTKYRNKVSEFQSLISKAEGEIQDVDHKIHQTDANLRDLSGRREVVADVQSKMRRVVNQLGVLSGIGNVAALQTRHLVLLEPVMKVMEEMTTALGRITGDELLNTEGIKSLLGRMKRNQEQLKCLVDAKQGADDEYY
;
A
#
# COMPACT_ATOMS: atom_id res chain seq x y z
N MET A 1 -3.57 43.44 -52.37
CA MET A 1 -4.01 44.27 -51.23
C MET A 1 -5.53 44.31 -51.27
N VAL A 2 -6.24 43.94 -50.20
CA VAL A 2 -7.73 43.99 -50.17
C VAL A 2 -8.14 45.25 -49.42
N LEU A 3 -8.97 46.09 -50.05
CA LEU A 3 -9.38 47.38 -49.50
C LEU A 3 -10.42 47.20 -48.36
N PRO A 4 -10.37 48.05 -47.31
CA PRO A 4 -11.19 47.90 -46.10
C PRO A 4 -12.72 47.90 -46.30
N ASP A 5 -13.23 48.53 -47.36
CA ASP A 5 -14.68 48.68 -47.60
C ASP A 5 -15.28 47.59 -48.51
N THR A 6 -14.55 46.51 -48.76
CA THR A 6 -15.05 45.39 -49.57
C THR A 6 -15.77 44.35 -48.70
N GLN A 7 -16.85 43.78 -49.20
CA GLN A 7 -17.59 42.73 -48.49
C GLN A 7 -16.69 41.53 -48.13
N THR A 8 -15.75 41.18 -49.02
CA THR A 8 -14.71 40.17 -48.80
C THR A 8 -13.80 40.47 -47.60
N PHE A 9 -13.44 41.75 -47.37
CA PHE A 9 -12.65 42.15 -46.19
C PHE A 9 -13.45 41.91 -44.90
N HIS A 10 -14.72 42.31 -44.88
CA HIS A 10 -15.59 42.13 -43.72
C HIS A 10 -15.82 40.65 -43.39
N ASP A 11 -15.98 39.80 -44.40
CA ASP A 11 -16.20 38.37 -44.21
C ASP A 11 -14.95 37.66 -43.67
N ILE A 12 -13.76 37.93 -44.23
CA ILE A 12 -12.49 37.36 -43.74
C ILE A 12 -12.21 37.81 -42.30
N ARG A 13 -12.38 39.10 -42.03
CA ARG A 13 -12.19 39.64 -40.67
C ARG A 13 -13.16 39.02 -39.67
N ARG A 14 -14.43 38.85 -40.03
CA ARG A 14 -15.44 38.23 -39.17
C ARG A 14 -15.06 36.77 -38.85
N GLN A 15 -14.58 36.01 -39.83
CA GLN A 15 -14.13 34.63 -39.61
C GLN A 15 -12.94 34.57 -38.64
N ILE A 16 -11.95 35.45 -38.80
CA ILE A 16 -10.78 35.52 -37.90
C ILE A 16 -11.20 35.89 -36.46
N GLN A 17 -12.09 36.86 -36.29
CA GLN A 17 -12.60 37.24 -34.96
C GLN A 17 -13.46 36.15 -34.30
N ASN A 18 -14.15 35.33 -35.08
CA ASN A 18 -14.90 34.19 -34.55
C ASN A 18 -13.95 33.06 -34.13
N MET A 19 -12.92 32.81 -34.94
CA MET A 19 -11.87 31.83 -34.66
C MET A 19 -11.08 32.19 -33.39
N GLU A 20 -10.65 33.44 -33.24
CA GLU A 20 -9.98 33.95 -32.03
C GLU A 20 -10.81 33.67 -30.77
N ARG A 21 -12.09 34.07 -30.75
CA ARG A 21 -12.99 33.83 -29.62
C ARG A 21 -13.20 32.34 -29.32
N GLN A 22 -13.30 31.50 -30.34
CA GLN A 22 -13.46 30.06 -30.16
C GLN A 22 -12.18 29.41 -29.59
N LEU A 23 -11.01 29.86 -30.01
CA LEU A 23 -9.72 29.36 -29.52
C LEU A 23 -9.49 29.78 -28.06
N GLU A 24 -9.71 31.04 -27.72
CA GLU A 24 -9.62 31.53 -26.33
C GLU A 24 -10.59 30.77 -25.39
N SER A 25 -11.82 30.54 -25.85
CA SER A 25 -12.80 29.76 -25.08
C SER A 25 -12.35 28.32 -24.89
N SER A 26 -11.81 27.69 -25.94
CA SER A 26 -11.36 26.29 -25.89
C SER A 26 -10.15 26.13 -24.99
N GLU A 27 -9.19 27.07 -25.05
CA GLU A 27 -8.04 27.13 -24.16
C GLU A 27 -8.46 27.22 -22.70
N ARG A 28 -9.40 28.11 -22.36
CA ARG A 28 -9.91 28.26 -20.98
C ARG A 28 -10.59 27.00 -20.47
N ILE A 29 -11.45 26.38 -21.28
CA ILE A 29 -12.13 25.13 -20.89
C ILE A 29 -11.09 24.03 -20.66
N ALA A 30 -10.15 23.87 -21.59
CA ALA A 30 -9.10 22.86 -21.47
C ALA A 30 -8.19 23.09 -20.25
N ALA A 31 -7.86 24.35 -19.93
CA ALA A 31 -7.09 24.69 -18.75
C ALA A 31 -7.83 24.37 -17.44
N GLY A 32 -9.15 24.59 -17.40
CA GLY A 32 -9.99 24.21 -16.26
C GLY A 32 -10.03 22.69 -16.05
N GLU A 33 -10.29 21.93 -17.11
CA GLU A 33 -10.31 20.46 -17.06
C GLU A 33 -8.93 19.89 -16.68
N LEU A 34 -7.83 20.50 -17.14
CA LEU A 34 -6.48 20.13 -16.73
C LEU A 34 -6.26 20.34 -15.22
N GLN A 35 -6.81 21.41 -14.65
CA GLN A 35 -6.71 21.68 -13.21
C GLN A 35 -7.40 20.59 -12.38
N ASP A 36 -8.54 20.10 -12.84
CA ASP A 36 -9.25 18.99 -12.18
C ASP A 36 -8.46 17.68 -12.26
N VAL A 37 -7.83 17.39 -13.41
CA VAL A 37 -6.94 16.24 -13.57
C VAL A 37 -5.69 16.37 -12.68
N ASP A 38 -5.08 17.56 -12.61
CA ASP A 38 -3.94 17.84 -11.72
C ASP A 38 -4.29 17.57 -10.26
N ARG A 39 -5.49 17.99 -9.82
CA ARG A 39 -6.02 17.71 -8.48
C ARG A 39 -6.21 16.22 -8.23
N GLN A 40 -6.72 15.47 -9.22
CA GLN A 40 -6.86 14.01 -9.09
C GLN A 40 -5.49 13.32 -8.96
N THR A 41 -4.49 13.75 -9.72
CA THR A 41 -3.11 13.23 -9.60
C THR A 41 -2.53 13.47 -8.20
N GLU A 42 -2.77 14.65 -7.61
CA GLU A 42 -2.35 14.96 -6.24
C GLU A 42 -3.01 14.03 -5.21
N VAL A 43 -4.33 13.86 -5.28
CA VAL A 43 -5.09 12.98 -4.38
C VAL A 43 -4.58 11.54 -4.48
N LEU A 44 -4.43 11.01 -5.70
CA LEU A 44 -3.91 9.65 -5.90
C LEU A 44 -2.48 9.49 -5.36
N THR A 45 -1.62 10.49 -5.54
CA THR A 45 -0.25 10.47 -5.03
C THR A 45 -0.22 10.49 -3.49
N ALA A 46 -1.07 11.30 -2.86
CA ALA A 46 -1.23 11.34 -1.40
C ALA A 46 -1.77 10.03 -0.85
N ASP A 47 -2.78 9.44 -1.50
CA ASP A 47 -3.36 8.16 -1.13
C ASP A 47 -2.35 7.01 -1.24
N GLN A 48 -1.53 6.99 -2.30
CA GLN A 48 -0.44 6.03 -2.46
C GLN A 48 0.54 6.11 -1.29
N GLY A 49 0.95 7.32 -0.92
CA GLY A 49 1.84 7.56 0.21
C GLY A 49 1.24 7.10 1.54
N ARG A 50 -0.05 7.38 1.77
CA ARG A 50 -0.77 6.93 2.97
C ARG A 50 -0.83 5.41 3.05
N LEU A 51 -1.20 4.73 1.96
CA LEU A 51 -1.28 3.26 1.92
C LEU A 51 0.09 2.61 2.08
N ALA A 52 1.14 3.17 1.48
CA ALA A 52 2.51 2.65 1.64
C ALA A 52 2.98 2.73 3.10
N ARG A 53 2.69 3.83 3.80
CA ARG A 53 2.98 3.97 5.24
C ARG A 53 2.19 2.99 6.08
N LEU A 54 0.89 2.85 5.80
CA LEU A 54 0.02 1.90 6.49
C LEU A 54 0.53 0.45 6.34
N LYS A 55 0.96 0.07 5.12
CA LYS A 55 1.58 -1.25 4.88
C LYS A 55 2.83 -1.43 5.74
N GLN A 56 3.71 -0.43 5.78
CA GLN A 56 4.94 -0.51 6.57
C GLN A 56 4.65 -0.64 8.07
N GLU A 57 3.70 0.12 8.59
CA GLU A 57 3.26 0.02 9.99
C GLU A 57 2.73 -1.38 10.32
N LYS A 58 1.89 -1.94 9.45
CA LYS A 58 1.36 -3.30 9.62
C LYS A 58 2.44 -4.37 9.52
N GLN A 59 3.45 -4.19 8.67
CA GLN A 59 4.60 -5.11 8.61
C GLN A 59 5.40 -5.10 9.91
N LEU A 60 5.62 -3.92 10.51
CA LEU A 60 6.29 -3.81 11.82
C LEU A 60 5.46 -4.47 12.93
N GLU A 61 4.13 -4.34 12.88
CA GLU A 61 3.21 -5.01 13.78
C GLU A 61 3.29 -6.54 13.63
N LEU A 62 3.29 -7.05 12.40
CA LEU A 62 3.44 -8.46 12.08
C LEU A 62 4.76 -9.02 12.64
N ASP A 63 5.88 -8.34 12.39
CA ASP A 63 7.20 -8.75 12.88
C ASP A 63 7.24 -8.80 14.41
N LYS A 64 6.58 -7.86 15.08
CA LYS A 64 6.48 -7.83 16.54
C LYS A 64 5.66 -9.02 17.05
N LEU A 65 4.51 -9.30 16.44
CA LEU A 65 3.66 -10.43 16.81
C LEU A 65 4.37 -11.76 16.60
N GLN A 66 5.11 -11.93 15.49
CA GLN A 66 5.90 -13.13 15.22
C GLN A 66 6.99 -13.35 16.29
N LYS A 67 7.68 -12.29 16.71
CA LYS A 67 8.66 -12.36 17.82
C LYS A 67 7.99 -12.78 19.14
N GLN A 68 6.82 -12.21 19.44
CA GLN A 68 6.06 -12.58 20.64
C GLN A 68 5.59 -14.04 20.59
N LEU A 69 5.08 -14.50 19.45
CA LEU A 69 4.69 -15.89 19.22
C LEU A 69 5.86 -16.86 19.45
N GLY A 70 7.06 -16.52 18.96
CA GLY A 70 8.28 -17.29 19.22
C GLY A 70 8.61 -17.39 20.72
N SER A 71 8.50 -16.26 21.44
CA SER A 71 8.70 -16.23 22.90
C SER A 71 7.66 -17.07 23.66
N TYR A 72 6.39 -17.03 23.26
CA TYR A 72 5.33 -17.85 23.85
C TYR A 72 5.54 -19.34 23.60
N ARG A 73 5.97 -19.73 22.40
CA ARG A 73 6.28 -21.14 22.07
C ARG A 73 7.45 -21.67 22.91
N SER A 74 8.52 -20.90 23.06
CA SER A 74 9.65 -21.26 23.93
C SER A 74 9.26 -21.37 25.41
N SER A 75 8.42 -20.44 25.89
CA SER A 75 7.90 -20.48 27.26
C SER A 75 6.99 -21.70 27.48
N LEU A 76 6.13 -22.02 26.51
CA LEU A 76 5.26 -23.19 26.54
C LEU A 76 6.06 -24.48 26.64
N GLU A 77 7.14 -24.62 25.86
CA GLU A 77 8.05 -25.78 25.92
C GLU A 77 8.66 -25.93 27.31
N THR A 78 9.22 -24.84 27.85
CA THR A 78 9.79 -24.80 29.21
C THR A 78 8.77 -25.24 30.26
N TYR A 79 7.52 -24.77 30.17
CA TYR A 79 6.48 -25.13 31.13
C TYR A 79 5.95 -26.56 30.95
N LYS A 80 5.96 -27.11 29.72
CA LYS A 80 5.66 -28.53 29.49
C LYS A 80 6.71 -29.43 30.12
N ASP A 81 8.00 -29.09 30.03
CA ASP A 81 9.08 -29.84 30.65
C ASP A 81 9.00 -29.80 32.19
N ALA A 82 8.72 -28.61 32.75
CA ALA A 82 8.48 -28.48 34.18
C ALA A 82 7.26 -29.28 34.63
N LEU A 83 6.16 -29.25 33.88
CA LEU A 83 4.96 -30.05 34.16
C LEU A 83 5.26 -31.56 34.14
N ASN A 84 6.03 -32.04 33.15
CA ASN A 84 6.42 -33.45 33.05
C ASN A 84 7.33 -33.86 34.21
N THR A 85 8.22 -32.98 34.64
CA THR A 85 9.08 -33.21 35.81
C THR A 85 8.25 -33.29 37.09
N GLN A 86 7.30 -32.37 37.31
CA GLN A 86 6.43 -32.43 38.49
C GLN A 86 5.48 -33.62 38.46
N ARG A 87 5.01 -34.08 37.29
CA ARG A 87 4.23 -35.32 37.20
C ARG A 87 5.02 -36.55 37.64
N ARG A 88 6.30 -36.65 37.24
CA ARG A 88 7.19 -37.71 37.71
C ARG A 88 7.44 -37.65 39.21
N ASN A 89 7.63 -36.45 39.75
CA ASN A 89 7.77 -36.25 41.20
C ASN A 89 6.50 -36.68 41.94
N LEU A 90 5.31 -36.35 41.41
CA LEU A 90 4.04 -36.73 41.99
C LEU A 90 3.85 -38.24 42.01
N GLU A 91 4.21 -38.91 40.92
CA GLU A 91 4.19 -40.37 40.80
C GLU A 91 5.09 -41.02 41.86
N SER A 92 6.32 -40.53 42.00
CA SER A 92 7.26 -41.01 43.02
C SER A 92 6.77 -40.74 44.47
N ALA A 93 6.15 -39.59 44.71
CA ALA A 93 5.56 -39.27 46.01
C ALA A 93 4.37 -40.19 46.35
N LYS A 94 3.52 -40.50 45.35
CA LYS A 94 2.40 -41.45 45.51
C LYS A 94 2.88 -42.86 45.80
N GLU A 95 3.90 -43.33 45.08
CA GLU A 95 4.53 -44.64 45.34
C GLU A 95 5.14 -44.71 46.74
N THR A 96 5.79 -43.62 47.18
CA THR A 96 6.35 -43.52 48.54
C THR A 96 5.25 -43.59 49.60
N LEU A 97 4.15 -42.86 49.42
CA LEU A 97 3.00 -42.90 50.32
C LEU A 97 2.34 -44.28 50.37
N GLU A 98 2.21 -44.97 49.23
CA GLU A 98 1.67 -46.33 49.17
C GLU A 98 2.56 -47.33 49.93
N ASN A 99 3.87 -47.26 49.73
CA ASN A 99 4.84 -48.08 50.46
C ASN A 99 4.80 -47.83 51.97
N MET A 100 4.65 -46.58 52.41
CA MET A 100 4.52 -46.24 53.83
C MET A 100 3.20 -46.76 54.43
N ARG A 101 2.09 -46.66 53.70
CA ARG A 101 0.79 -47.21 54.13
C ARG A 101 0.86 -48.72 54.29
N LYS A 102 1.41 -49.42 53.29
CA LYS A 102 1.56 -50.88 53.34
C LYS A 102 2.37 -51.33 54.56
N LYS A 103 3.48 -50.67 54.84
CA LYS A 103 4.31 -50.95 56.02
C LYS A 103 3.58 -50.66 57.33
N ARG A 104 2.84 -49.55 57.41
CA ARG A 104 1.97 -49.24 58.56
C ARG A 104 0.98 -50.37 58.82
N ASP A 105 0.28 -50.82 57.80
CA ASP A 105 -0.74 -51.87 57.89
C ASP A 105 -0.12 -53.23 58.28
N GLU A 106 1.08 -53.55 57.77
CA GLU A 106 1.85 -54.73 58.14
C GLU A 106 2.25 -54.72 59.64
N ALA A 107 2.69 -53.59 60.20
CA ALA A 107 2.99 -53.52 61.63
C ALA A 107 1.76 -53.51 62.53
N GLU A 108 0.63 -52.96 62.05
CA GLU A 108 -0.65 -53.04 62.76
C GLU A 108 -1.14 -54.49 62.85
N THR A 109 -0.86 -55.31 61.83
CA THR A 109 -1.19 -56.75 61.79
C THR A 109 -0.23 -57.60 62.66
N MET A 110 1.04 -57.22 62.78
CA MET A 110 2.06 -57.94 63.58
C MET A 110 1.92 -57.75 65.11
N ARG A 111 1.01 -56.87 65.55
CA ARG A 111 0.78 -56.45 66.95
C ARG A 111 0.40 -57.58 67.92
N ASN A 112 0.01 -58.75 67.44
CA ASN A 112 -0.30 -59.92 68.29
C ASN A 112 0.92 -60.79 68.65
N VAL A 113 2.12 -60.50 68.10
CA VAL A 113 3.36 -61.23 68.42
C VAL A 113 4.46 -60.18 68.61
N GLY A 114 4.90 -59.98 69.85
CA GLY A 114 5.68 -58.81 70.29
C GLY A 114 6.92 -58.44 69.43
N LEU A 115 7.19 -57.12 69.42
CA LEU A 115 8.30 -56.40 68.76
C LEU A 115 8.24 -56.33 67.22
N GLY A 116 7.54 -55.31 66.71
CA GLY A 116 7.57 -54.94 65.29
C GLY A 116 8.72 -53.99 64.96
N LEU A 117 9.68 -54.45 64.15
CA LEU A 117 10.74 -53.60 63.58
C LEU A 117 10.19 -52.91 62.32
N MET A 118 10.10 -51.58 62.32
CA MET A 118 9.54 -50.80 61.20
C MET A 118 10.60 -49.93 60.53
N VAL A 119 10.90 -50.23 59.26
CA VAL A 119 11.82 -49.43 58.42
C VAL A 119 11.07 -48.22 57.86
N ILE A 120 11.24 -47.07 58.52
CA ILE A 120 10.67 -45.78 58.08
C ILE A 120 11.66 -45.06 57.16
N PRO A 121 11.34 -44.85 55.87
CA PRO A 121 12.07 -43.89 55.05
C PRO A 121 11.70 -42.46 55.50
N VAL A 122 12.70 -41.60 55.71
CA VAL A 122 12.47 -40.18 56.05
C VAL A 122 12.01 -39.44 54.80
N ALA A 123 10.86 -38.76 54.89
CA ALA A 123 10.39 -37.84 53.86
C ALA A 123 11.19 -36.54 53.93
N GLY A 124 11.88 -36.18 52.84
CA GLY A 124 12.54 -34.89 52.75
C GLY A 124 13.50 -34.75 51.58
N TRP A 125 13.13 -35.16 50.38
CA TRP A 125 13.99 -35.05 49.21
C TRP A 125 13.16 -34.61 47.99
N ILE A 126 13.34 -33.35 47.58
CA ILE A 126 13.25 -33.03 46.15
C ILE A 126 14.62 -33.39 45.56
N VAL A 127 14.59 -34.32 44.60
CA VAL A 127 15.66 -34.84 43.71
C VAL A 127 16.55 -35.99 44.23
N GLY A 128 16.30 -37.22 43.73
CA GLY A 128 17.30 -38.32 43.65
C GLY A 128 17.08 -39.51 44.61
N PRO A 129 17.48 -40.76 44.24
CA PRO A 129 16.88 -41.98 44.75
C PRO A 129 17.39 -42.40 46.14
N VAL A 130 16.41 -42.74 46.99
CA VAL A 130 16.42 -43.71 48.09
C VAL A 130 17.49 -43.54 49.18
N VAL A 131 17.05 -43.11 50.36
CA VAL A 131 17.76 -43.40 51.60
C VAL A 131 16.88 -44.30 52.47
N ALA A 132 17.33 -45.54 52.67
CA ALA A 132 16.74 -46.49 53.62
C ALA A 132 17.49 -46.38 54.95
N ILE A 133 16.77 -46.05 56.04
CA ILE A 133 17.30 -46.16 57.41
C ILE A 133 16.58 -47.35 58.07
N VAL A 134 17.36 -48.29 58.61
CA VAL A 134 16.88 -49.42 59.41
C VAL A 134 16.98 -49.04 60.89
N GLY A 135 15.85 -49.03 61.60
CA GLY A 135 15.79 -48.81 63.05
C GLY A 135 14.47 -49.34 63.62
N ALA A 136 14.44 -49.69 64.91
CA ALA A 136 13.21 -50.02 65.63
C ALA A 136 12.52 -48.73 66.07
N ILE A 137 11.22 -48.59 65.77
CA ILE A 137 10.50 -47.32 65.92
C ILE A 137 9.04 -47.57 66.33
N ASP A 138 8.51 -46.73 67.21
CA ASP A 138 7.12 -46.76 67.69
C ASP A 138 6.09 -46.38 66.60
N MET A 139 4.85 -46.88 66.76
CA MET A 139 3.73 -46.66 65.83
C MET A 139 3.40 -45.18 65.57
N ASP A 140 3.60 -44.30 66.56
CA ASP A 140 3.34 -42.87 66.42
C ASP A 140 4.25 -42.23 65.36
N GLN A 141 5.50 -42.70 65.25
CA GLN A 141 6.46 -42.21 64.27
C GLN A 141 6.16 -42.73 62.85
N ALA A 142 5.54 -43.90 62.71
CA ALA A 142 5.05 -44.41 61.44
C ALA A 142 3.82 -43.64 60.92
N SER A 143 2.94 -43.19 61.82
CA SER A 143 1.81 -42.32 61.47
C SER A 143 2.27 -40.94 60.99
N ASP A 144 3.24 -40.33 61.68
CA ASP A 144 3.82 -39.04 61.29
C ASP A 144 4.52 -39.10 59.91
N ALA A 145 5.14 -40.24 59.58
CA ALA A 145 5.73 -40.47 58.27
C ALA A 145 4.66 -40.51 57.15
N VAL A 146 3.53 -41.19 57.37
CA VAL A 146 2.40 -41.23 56.42
C VAL A 146 1.80 -39.84 56.23
N ASP A 147 1.62 -39.08 57.30
CA ASP A 147 1.09 -37.72 57.22
C ASP A 147 2.04 -36.76 56.49
N THR A 148 3.35 -36.90 56.70
CA THR A 148 4.36 -36.12 55.98
C THR A 148 4.39 -36.49 54.49
N ALA A 149 4.35 -37.77 54.14
CA ALA A 149 4.27 -38.21 52.75
C ALA A 149 2.98 -37.74 52.06
N ARG A 150 1.86 -37.66 52.80
CA ARG A 150 0.60 -37.12 52.29
C ARG A 150 0.71 -35.62 51.97
N ARG A 151 1.32 -34.83 52.86
CA ARG A 151 1.56 -33.40 52.61
C ARG A 151 2.45 -33.18 51.37
N GLU A 152 3.41 -34.06 51.14
CA GLU A 152 4.28 -34.00 49.96
C GLU A 152 3.51 -34.31 48.66
N VAL A 153 2.62 -35.31 48.67
CA VAL A 153 1.70 -35.57 47.54
C VAL A 153 0.83 -34.35 47.28
N ASP A 154 0.19 -33.76 48.30
CA ASP A 154 -0.66 -32.58 48.15
C ASP A 154 0.13 -31.38 47.58
N SER A 155 1.37 -31.19 48.03
CA SER A 155 2.31 -30.18 47.50
C SER A 155 2.62 -30.41 46.02
N CYS A 156 2.90 -31.65 45.64
CA CYS A 156 3.22 -31.99 44.26
C CYS A 156 1.99 -31.88 43.33
N GLU A 157 0.79 -32.26 43.80
CA GLU A 157 -0.47 -32.05 43.05
C GLU A 157 -0.75 -30.57 42.80
N SER A 158 -0.49 -29.72 43.80
CA SER A 158 -0.58 -28.25 43.67
C SER A 158 0.39 -27.72 42.61
N GLN A 159 1.64 -28.20 42.60
CA GLN A 159 2.63 -27.82 41.59
C GLN A 159 2.24 -28.29 40.18
N VAL A 160 1.77 -29.53 40.01
CA VAL A 160 1.26 -30.04 38.74
C VAL A 160 0.10 -29.18 38.24
N THR A 161 -0.84 -28.82 39.11
CA THR A 161 -1.98 -27.96 38.77
C THR A 161 -1.51 -26.58 38.32
N LYS A 162 -0.57 -25.96 39.05
CA LYS A 162 0.03 -24.67 38.69
C LYS A 162 0.68 -24.69 37.31
N TYR A 163 1.52 -25.69 37.02
CA TYR A 163 2.18 -25.78 35.71
C TYR A 163 1.22 -26.13 34.57
N ARG A 164 0.19 -26.95 34.84
CA ARG A 164 -0.88 -27.23 33.88
C ARG A 164 -1.64 -25.95 33.49
N ASN A 165 -1.97 -25.11 34.47
CA ASN A 165 -2.63 -23.83 34.21
C ASN A 165 -1.76 -22.91 33.35
N LYS A 166 -0.45 -22.82 33.63
CA LYS A 166 0.49 -22.06 32.80
C LYS A 166 0.58 -22.58 31.37
N VAL A 167 0.66 -23.90 31.17
CA VAL A 167 0.64 -24.49 29.82
C VAL A 167 -0.63 -24.11 29.06
N SER A 168 -1.79 -24.19 29.72
CA SER A 168 -3.07 -23.79 29.12
C SER A 168 -3.11 -22.30 28.77
N GLU A 169 -2.56 -21.43 29.62
CA GLU A 169 -2.47 -19.99 29.40
C GLU A 169 -1.62 -19.67 28.16
N PHE A 170 -0.41 -20.24 28.06
CA PHE A 170 0.46 -20.01 26.90
C PHE A 170 -0.10 -20.60 25.60
N GLN A 171 -0.80 -21.74 25.66
CA GLN A 171 -1.53 -22.27 24.51
C GLN A 171 -2.60 -21.28 24.02
N SER A 172 -3.36 -20.68 24.93
CA SER A 172 -4.33 -19.64 24.58
C SER A 172 -3.68 -18.39 23.99
N LEU A 173 -2.55 -17.94 24.54
CA LEU A 173 -1.79 -16.79 24.02
C LEU A 173 -1.26 -17.07 22.61
N ILE A 174 -0.78 -18.28 22.34
CA ILE A 174 -0.33 -18.71 21.01
C ILE A 174 -1.49 -18.67 20.03
N SER A 175 -2.63 -19.29 20.34
CA SER A 175 -3.78 -19.29 19.43
C SER A 175 -4.30 -17.88 19.15
N LYS A 176 -4.29 -16.99 20.15
CA LYS A 176 -4.65 -15.59 19.97
C LYS A 176 -3.67 -14.86 19.06
N ALA A 177 -2.36 -15.01 19.30
CA ALA A 177 -1.32 -14.38 18.48
C ALA A 177 -1.32 -14.90 17.04
N GLU A 178 -1.57 -16.19 16.81
CA GLU A 178 -1.73 -16.78 15.48
C GLU A 178 -2.93 -16.17 14.73
N GLY A 179 -4.06 -15.96 15.42
CA GLY A 179 -5.22 -15.26 14.86
C GLY A 179 -4.94 -13.79 14.53
N GLU A 180 -4.26 -13.06 15.42
CA GLU A 180 -3.85 -11.67 15.17
C GLU A 180 -2.87 -11.56 13.99
N ILE A 181 -1.92 -12.49 13.87
CA ILE A 181 -1.00 -12.56 12.71
C ILE A 181 -1.78 -12.76 11.42
N GLN A 182 -2.75 -13.70 11.38
CA GLN A 182 -3.57 -13.93 10.19
C GLN A 182 -4.40 -12.70 9.79
N ASP A 183 -4.98 -11.97 10.76
CA ASP A 183 -5.72 -10.74 10.50
C ASP A 183 -4.82 -9.62 9.95
N VAL A 184 -3.64 -9.41 10.55
CA VAL A 184 -2.67 -8.42 10.08
C VAL A 184 -2.15 -8.76 8.69
N ASP A 185 -1.82 -10.03 8.44
CA ASP A 185 -1.37 -10.51 7.13
C ASP A 185 -2.43 -10.31 6.04
N HIS A 186 -3.70 -10.62 6.36
CA HIS A 186 -4.82 -10.34 5.47
C HIS A 186 -4.95 -8.84 5.13
N LYS A 187 -4.79 -7.96 6.13
CA LYS A 187 -4.81 -6.50 5.94
C LYS A 187 -3.64 -6.00 5.09
N ILE A 188 -2.46 -6.59 5.23
CA ILE A 188 -1.30 -6.30 4.36
C ILE A 188 -1.62 -6.67 2.92
N HIS A 189 -2.16 -7.87 2.69
CA HIS A 189 -2.56 -8.32 1.35
C HIS A 189 -3.64 -7.44 0.72
N GLN A 190 -4.63 -7.03 1.50
CA GLN A 190 -5.65 -6.08 1.04
C GLN A 190 -5.05 -4.72 0.68
N THR A 191 -4.14 -4.20 1.51
CA THR A 191 -3.43 -2.94 1.24
C THR A 191 -2.58 -3.04 -0.02
N ASP A 192 -1.94 -4.19 -0.27
CA ASP A 192 -1.18 -4.44 -1.49
C ASP A 192 -2.04 -4.54 -2.75
N ALA A 193 -3.23 -5.11 -2.65
CA ALA A 193 -4.21 -5.08 -3.74
C ALA A 193 -4.61 -3.63 -4.07
N ASN A 194 -4.92 -2.83 -3.04
CA ASN A 194 -5.29 -1.43 -3.20
C ASN A 194 -4.15 -0.58 -3.78
N LEU A 195 -2.90 -0.82 -3.37
CA LEU A 195 -1.73 -0.13 -3.93
C LEU A 195 -1.54 -0.45 -5.41
N ARG A 196 -1.76 -1.71 -5.83
CA ARG A 196 -1.67 -2.12 -7.24
C ARG A 196 -2.76 -1.48 -8.08
N ASP A 197 -4.01 -1.51 -7.61
CA ASP A 197 -5.14 -0.85 -8.27
C ASP A 197 -4.88 0.66 -8.44
N LEU A 198 -4.48 1.31 -7.35
CA LEU A 198 -4.21 2.74 -7.34
C LEU A 198 -3.01 3.11 -8.24
N SER A 199 -1.99 2.27 -8.31
CA SER A 199 -0.88 2.45 -9.24
C SER A 199 -1.35 2.42 -10.69
N GLY A 200 -2.21 1.47 -11.06
CA GLY A 200 -2.79 1.40 -12.41
C GLY A 200 -3.64 2.62 -12.73
N ARG A 201 -4.49 3.06 -11.80
CA ARG A 201 -5.28 4.30 -11.96
C ARG A 201 -4.39 5.53 -12.13
N ARG A 202 -3.31 5.64 -11.36
CA ARG A 202 -2.37 6.75 -11.43
C ARG A 202 -1.64 6.80 -12.77
N GLU A 203 -1.27 5.65 -13.33
CA GLU A 203 -0.66 5.58 -14.67
C GLU A 203 -1.61 6.13 -15.74
N VAL A 204 -2.88 5.71 -15.72
CA VAL A 204 -3.90 6.20 -16.65
C VAL A 204 -4.11 7.71 -16.49
N VAL A 205 -4.25 8.20 -15.25
CA VAL A 205 -4.46 9.63 -14.99
C VAL A 205 -3.23 10.45 -15.39
N ALA A 206 -2.01 9.97 -15.16
CA ALA A 206 -0.78 10.65 -15.57
C ALA A 206 -0.66 10.74 -17.09
N ASP A 207 -1.05 9.70 -17.84
CA ASP A 207 -1.12 9.74 -19.30
C ASP A 207 -2.13 10.79 -19.77
N VAL A 208 -3.34 10.80 -19.22
CA VAL A 208 -4.37 11.80 -19.50
C VAL A 208 -3.87 13.21 -19.20
N GLN A 209 -3.26 13.42 -18.03
CA GLN A 209 -2.67 14.70 -17.62
C GLN A 209 -1.62 15.17 -18.62
N SER A 210 -0.75 14.27 -19.09
CA SER A 210 0.30 14.60 -20.06
C SER A 210 -0.27 15.03 -21.42
N LYS A 211 -1.30 14.31 -21.90
CA LYS A 211 -2.01 14.62 -23.15
C LYS A 211 -2.77 15.94 -23.02
N MET A 212 -3.43 16.15 -21.89
CA MET A 212 -4.18 17.38 -21.63
C MET A 212 -3.27 18.61 -21.56
N ARG A 213 -2.12 18.50 -20.89
CA ARG A 213 -1.09 19.56 -20.90
C ARG A 213 -0.62 19.90 -22.30
N ARG A 214 -0.45 18.88 -23.16
CA ARG A 214 -0.08 19.09 -24.57
C ARG A 214 -1.19 19.85 -25.31
N VAL A 215 -2.45 19.45 -25.14
CA VAL A 215 -3.61 20.12 -25.77
C VAL A 215 -3.72 21.57 -25.30
N VAL A 216 -3.66 21.83 -24.00
CA VAL A 216 -3.72 23.19 -23.44
C VAL A 216 -2.60 24.06 -24.01
N ASN A 217 -1.37 23.55 -24.04
CA ASN A 217 -0.23 24.28 -24.60
C ASN A 217 -0.42 24.60 -26.09
N GLN A 218 -0.93 23.64 -26.87
CA GLN A 218 -1.18 23.84 -28.30
C GLN A 218 -2.34 24.80 -28.56
N LEU A 219 -3.40 24.76 -27.75
CA LEU A 219 -4.50 25.72 -27.80
C LEU A 219 -4.02 27.13 -27.43
N GLY A 220 -3.13 27.29 -26.45
CA GLY A 220 -2.53 28.58 -26.12
C GLY A 220 -1.70 29.15 -27.29
N VAL A 221 -0.94 28.31 -27.99
CA VAL A 221 -0.24 28.72 -29.22
C VAL A 221 -1.23 29.17 -30.30
N LEU A 222 -2.30 28.39 -30.54
CA LEU A 222 -3.33 28.75 -31.54
C LEU A 222 -4.07 30.04 -31.18
N SER A 223 -4.44 30.20 -29.91
CA SER A 223 -5.07 31.39 -29.35
C SER A 223 -4.20 32.64 -29.60
N GLY A 224 -2.90 32.54 -29.33
CA GLY A 224 -1.93 33.60 -29.65
C GLY A 224 -1.82 33.93 -31.13
N ILE A 225 -1.75 32.90 -32.00
CA ILE A 225 -1.71 33.09 -33.46
C ILE A 225 -3.01 33.74 -33.97
N GLY A 226 -4.16 33.32 -33.44
CA GLY A 226 -5.47 33.90 -33.77
C GLY A 226 -5.59 35.38 -33.39
N ASN A 227 -5.09 35.75 -32.21
CA ASN A 227 -5.03 37.14 -31.75
C ASN A 227 -4.14 38.01 -32.68
N VAL A 228 -2.96 37.50 -33.08
CA VAL A 228 -2.10 38.19 -34.06
C VAL A 228 -2.81 38.36 -35.41
N ALA A 229 -3.55 37.35 -35.88
CA ALA A 229 -4.37 37.44 -37.09
C ALA A 229 -5.44 38.55 -36.97
N ALA A 230 -6.13 38.60 -35.83
CA ALA A 230 -7.18 39.59 -35.57
C ALA A 230 -6.62 41.02 -35.51
N LEU A 231 -5.42 41.19 -34.92
CA LEU A 231 -4.72 42.48 -34.87
C LEU A 231 -4.26 42.92 -36.26
N GLN A 232 -3.68 42.03 -37.08
CA GLN A 232 -3.21 42.37 -38.43
C GLN A 232 -4.35 42.79 -39.35
N THR A 233 -5.55 42.24 -39.18
CA THR A 233 -6.73 42.60 -39.98
C THR A 233 -7.44 43.89 -39.53
N ARG A 234 -6.93 44.58 -38.49
CA ARG A 234 -7.56 45.82 -37.99
C ARG A 234 -7.53 46.99 -38.97
N HIS A 235 -6.44 47.16 -39.72
CA HIS A 235 -6.19 48.36 -40.53
C HIS A 235 -6.10 48.10 -42.04
N LEU A 236 -5.63 46.92 -42.49
CA LEU A 236 -5.53 46.50 -43.90
C LEU A 236 -5.23 44.99 -43.96
N VAL A 237 -5.80 44.24 -44.91
CA VAL A 237 -5.38 42.84 -45.14
C VAL A 237 -4.11 42.86 -46.00
N LEU A 238 -2.96 42.86 -45.31
CA LEU A 238 -1.70 42.50 -45.93
C LEU A 238 -1.68 40.97 -46.08
N LEU A 239 -1.80 40.51 -47.32
CA LEU A 239 -2.00 39.10 -47.65
C LEU A 239 -0.84 38.22 -47.14
N GLU A 240 0.39 38.75 -47.21
CA GLU A 240 1.64 38.04 -46.87
C GLU A 240 1.77 37.77 -45.34
N PRO A 241 1.56 38.75 -44.44
CA PRO A 241 1.44 38.51 -43.00
C PRO A 241 0.31 37.53 -42.62
N VAL A 242 -0.87 37.67 -43.22
CA VAL A 242 -2.02 36.81 -42.91
C VAL A 242 -1.77 35.37 -43.38
N MET A 243 -1.10 35.18 -44.52
CA MET A 243 -0.69 33.86 -44.99
C MET A 243 0.29 33.19 -44.05
N LYS A 244 1.30 33.93 -43.56
CA LYS A 244 2.27 33.40 -42.60
C LYS A 244 1.59 32.94 -41.30
N VAL A 245 0.65 33.73 -40.80
CA VAL A 245 -0.16 33.40 -39.63
C VAL A 245 -1.01 32.14 -39.88
N MET A 246 -1.61 31.98 -41.07
CA MET A 246 -2.35 30.75 -41.43
C MET A 246 -1.45 29.51 -41.55
N GLU A 247 -0.20 29.64 -42.00
CA GLU A 247 0.76 28.52 -42.04
C GLU A 247 1.13 28.04 -40.64
N GLU A 248 1.42 28.99 -39.75
CA GLU A 248 1.74 28.71 -38.35
C GLU A 248 0.55 28.04 -37.65
N MET A 249 -0.67 28.52 -37.91
CA MET A 249 -1.89 27.94 -37.38
C MET A 249 -2.15 26.51 -37.88
N THR A 250 -1.95 26.27 -39.18
CA THR A 250 -2.09 24.94 -39.80
C THR A 250 -1.08 23.96 -39.21
N THR A 251 0.15 24.43 -38.97
CA THR A 251 1.21 23.63 -38.35
C THR A 251 0.87 23.28 -36.90
N ALA A 252 0.35 24.23 -36.13
CA ALA A 252 -0.06 24.01 -34.75
C ALA A 252 -1.27 23.06 -34.64
N LEU A 253 -2.26 23.19 -35.52
CA LEU A 253 -3.40 22.26 -35.62
C LEU A 253 -2.97 20.82 -35.89
N GLY A 254 -2.02 20.62 -36.82
CA GLY A 254 -1.47 19.29 -37.12
C GLY A 254 -0.85 18.58 -35.92
N ARG A 255 -0.30 19.36 -34.99
CA ARG A 255 0.30 18.81 -33.76
C ARG A 255 -0.76 18.36 -32.74
N ILE A 256 -1.99 18.88 -32.81
CA ILE A 256 -3.12 18.52 -31.92
C ILE A 256 -3.83 17.27 -32.46
N THR A 257 -4.15 17.27 -33.74
CA THR A 257 -5.09 16.29 -34.33
C THR A 257 -4.42 15.11 -35.02
N GLY A 258 -3.10 15.12 -35.15
CA GLY A 258 -2.40 14.22 -36.08
C GLY A 258 -2.77 14.52 -37.55
N ASP A 259 -2.36 13.65 -38.48
CA ASP A 259 -2.63 13.78 -39.92
C ASP A 259 -4.13 13.63 -40.29
N GLU A 260 -4.99 13.20 -39.36
CA GLU A 260 -6.40 12.87 -39.62
C GLU A 260 -7.27 14.09 -39.95
N LEU A 261 -7.06 15.25 -39.32
CA LEU A 261 -7.80 16.49 -39.62
C LEU A 261 -7.09 17.40 -40.64
N LEU A 262 -5.76 17.29 -40.81
CA LEU A 262 -5.01 18.06 -41.82
C LEU A 262 -5.12 17.50 -43.25
N ASN A 263 -5.78 16.35 -43.42
CA ASN A 263 -6.19 15.84 -44.72
C ASN A 263 -7.39 16.57 -45.33
N THR A 264 -7.91 17.65 -44.72
CA THR A 264 -8.70 18.59 -45.49
C THR A 264 -7.80 19.29 -46.51
N GLU A 265 -7.74 18.73 -47.72
CA GLU A 265 -7.24 19.34 -48.96
C GLU A 265 -7.64 20.82 -49.09
N GLY A 266 -8.75 21.23 -48.47
CA GLY A 266 -9.22 22.62 -48.39
C GLY A 266 -8.19 23.62 -47.86
N ILE A 267 -7.64 23.45 -46.65
CA ILE A 267 -6.77 24.49 -46.04
C ILE A 267 -5.42 24.55 -46.76
N LYS A 268 -4.78 23.40 -47.00
CA LYS A 268 -3.51 23.34 -47.73
C LYS A 268 -3.65 23.83 -49.17
N SER A 269 -4.73 23.47 -49.88
CA SER A 269 -4.95 23.97 -51.25
C SER A 269 -5.30 25.45 -51.29
N LEU A 270 -6.04 25.98 -50.30
CA LEU A 270 -6.32 27.40 -50.16
C LEU A 270 -5.03 28.19 -49.95
N LEU A 271 -4.15 27.72 -49.06
CA LEU A 271 -2.85 28.34 -48.78
C LEU A 271 -1.95 28.30 -50.01
N GLY A 272 -1.93 27.18 -50.74
CA GLY A 272 -1.25 27.06 -52.02
C GLY A 272 -1.82 27.98 -53.12
N ARG A 273 -3.15 28.17 -53.17
CA ARG A 273 -3.79 29.15 -54.08
C ARG A 273 -3.42 30.59 -53.71
N MET A 274 -3.39 30.92 -52.42
CA MET A 274 -3.02 32.25 -51.96
C MET A 274 -1.56 32.58 -52.29
N LYS A 275 -0.63 31.65 -52.11
CA LYS A 275 0.78 31.79 -52.55
C LYS A 275 0.89 32.07 -54.05
N ARG A 276 0.27 31.23 -54.87
CA ARG A 276 0.27 31.40 -56.34
C ARG A 276 -0.30 32.76 -56.77
N ASN A 277 -1.40 33.18 -56.16
CA ASN A 277 -2.00 34.49 -56.46
C ASN A 277 -1.09 35.65 -56.03
N GLN A 278 -0.37 35.53 -54.91
CA GLN A 278 0.57 36.54 -54.46
C GLN A 278 1.80 36.63 -55.38
N GLU A 279 2.33 35.49 -55.82
CA GLU A 279 3.43 35.41 -56.79
C GLU A 279 3.01 36.06 -58.12
N GLN A 280 1.82 35.73 -58.63
CA GLN A 280 1.28 36.36 -59.84
C GLN A 280 1.10 37.87 -59.69
N LEU A 281 0.63 38.34 -58.52
CA LEU A 281 0.50 39.77 -58.23
C LEU A 281 1.86 40.48 -58.17
N LYS A 282 2.89 39.87 -57.57
CA LYS A 282 4.26 40.42 -57.58
C LYS A 282 4.79 40.50 -59.02
N CYS A 283 4.69 39.42 -59.80
CA CYS A 283 5.13 39.42 -61.21
C CYS A 283 4.42 40.49 -62.07
N LEU A 284 3.13 40.74 -61.85
CA LEU A 284 2.39 41.78 -62.58
C LEU A 284 2.80 43.20 -62.19
N VAL A 285 3.20 43.42 -60.94
CA VAL A 285 3.70 44.71 -60.45
C VAL A 285 5.12 44.96 -60.97
N ASP A 286 5.98 43.95 -60.92
CA ASP A 286 7.37 44.01 -61.42
C ASP A 286 7.39 44.24 -62.94
N ALA A 287 6.50 43.58 -63.69
CA ALA A 287 6.34 43.79 -65.13
C ALA A 287 5.83 45.20 -65.49
N LYS A 288 5.06 45.84 -64.59
CA LYS A 288 4.61 47.22 -64.77
C LYS A 288 5.73 48.23 -64.49
N GLN A 289 6.56 47.98 -63.47
CA GLN A 289 7.71 48.83 -63.15
C GLN A 289 8.81 48.76 -64.22
N GLY A 290 9.07 47.58 -64.79
CA GLY A 290 10.01 47.43 -65.89
C GLY A 290 9.56 48.08 -67.21
N ALA A 291 8.25 48.28 -67.41
CA ALA A 291 7.70 48.98 -68.58
C ALA A 291 7.70 50.52 -68.41
N ASP A 292 7.67 51.03 -67.18
CA ASP A 292 7.78 52.47 -66.88
C ASP A 292 9.25 52.94 -66.88
N ASP A 293 10.21 52.05 -66.61
CA ASP A 293 11.66 52.35 -66.69
C ASP A 293 12.21 52.36 -68.14
N GLU A 294 11.45 51.90 -69.14
CA GLU A 294 11.84 51.94 -70.56
C GLU A 294 11.45 53.28 -71.24
N TYR A 295 10.88 54.23 -70.48
CA TYR A 295 10.43 55.55 -70.94
C TYR A 295 11.15 56.73 -70.25
N TYR A 296 12.37 56.53 -69.73
CA TYR A 296 13.27 57.61 -69.32
C TYR A 296 14.70 57.41 -69.83
#